data_AF-A0A4Q3EGA8-F1
#
_entry.id   AF-A0A4Q3EGA8-F1
#
_cell.length_a   1.000
_cell.length_b   1.000
_cell.length_c   1.000
_cell.angle_alpha   90.00
_cell.angle_beta   90.00
_cell.angle_gamma   90.00
#
_symmetry.space_group_name_H-M   'P 1'
#
loop_
_entity.id
_entity.type
_entity.pdbx_description
1 polymer ?
#
loop_
_entity_poly.entity_id
_entity_poly.type
_entity_poly.pdbx_seq_one_letter_code
_entity_poly.pdbx_strand_id
1 'polypeptide(L)'
;ALDIKDIPWAGKQLWAPDAAYKNGKYYLYFPVKDKQDVFHIGVAVSDQPTGPFKAQPQPIKGSFSIDPAVFTDTDGSTYMYFGGIWGGQLQRWSAGKYEANGSKTDLNQDDKPALSVKVAKLTGNMLEFAETPKDGVIVDKNGKPLLGGDHDRRFFEGSWMHKFNGKYYLTYSTGDTHFLAYAIGNSPYGPFTYQGTFLKPVQGWTTHHSIIEFNGKWYLFYHDTQLSNKNHLRNVKVTELQHNADGSIKLIDPFIE
;
A
#
# COMPACT_ATOMS: atom_id res chain seq x y z
N ALA A 1 13.84 -8.96 -14.76
CA ALA A 1 13.23 -8.56 -13.48
C ALA A 1 14.34 -8.26 -12.47
N LEU A 2 14.11 -7.35 -11.53
CA LEU A 2 15.05 -7.09 -10.43
C LEU A 2 15.12 -8.31 -9.51
N ASP A 3 16.32 -8.73 -9.11
CA ASP A 3 16.55 -9.87 -8.21
C ASP A 3 17.21 -9.41 -6.89
N ILE A 4 17.09 -10.20 -5.83
CA ILE A 4 17.73 -9.93 -4.53
C ILE A 4 19.24 -9.73 -4.69
N LYS A 5 19.90 -10.50 -5.57
CA LYS A 5 21.36 -10.38 -5.80
C LYS A 5 21.77 -9.03 -6.39
N ASP A 6 20.83 -8.30 -7.00
CA ASP A 6 21.06 -6.99 -7.60
C ASP A 6 20.90 -5.84 -6.56
N ILE A 7 20.53 -6.16 -5.32
CA ILE A 7 20.23 -5.21 -4.25
C ILE A 7 21.24 -5.40 -3.10
N PRO A 8 22.28 -4.57 -2.96
CA PRO A 8 23.43 -4.84 -2.06
C PRO A 8 23.09 -5.02 -0.57
N TRP A 9 22.01 -4.38 -0.13
CA TRP A 9 21.55 -4.38 1.27
C TRP A 9 20.47 -5.43 1.55
N ALA A 10 19.88 -6.04 0.52
CA ALA A 10 18.81 -7.01 0.69
C ALA A 10 19.32 -8.34 1.25
N GLY A 11 18.48 -8.97 2.08
CA GLY A 11 18.62 -10.33 2.56
C GLY A 11 17.66 -11.27 1.84
N LYS A 12 16.34 -11.02 1.92
CA LYS A 12 15.31 -11.90 1.32
C LYS A 12 13.95 -11.21 1.20
N GLN A 13 13.02 -11.91 0.53
CA GLN A 13 11.59 -11.57 0.44
C GLN A 13 11.31 -10.23 -0.27
N LEU A 14 11.52 -10.19 -1.59
CA LEU A 14 10.97 -9.11 -2.41
C LEU A 14 9.44 -9.21 -2.44
N TRP A 15 8.76 -8.26 -1.80
CA TRP A 15 7.30 -8.20 -1.67
C TRP A 15 6.69 -7.16 -2.63
N ALA A 16 5.41 -6.80 -2.45
CA ALA A 16 4.62 -6.03 -3.41
C ALA A 16 5.31 -4.71 -3.80
N PRO A 17 5.72 -4.53 -5.07
CA PRO A 17 6.35 -3.30 -5.54
C PRO A 17 5.32 -2.31 -6.11
N ASP A 18 5.77 -1.09 -6.37
CA ASP A 18 5.07 -0.11 -7.20
C ASP A 18 6.07 0.71 -8.04
N ALA A 19 5.59 1.39 -9.07
CA ALA A 19 6.43 2.19 -9.95
C ALA A 19 5.90 3.60 -10.20
N ALA A 20 6.81 4.56 -10.38
CA ALA A 20 6.50 5.93 -10.76
C ALA A 20 7.35 6.39 -11.94
N TYR A 21 6.82 7.32 -12.73
CA TYR A 21 7.55 8.01 -13.79
C TYR A 21 7.69 9.50 -13.45
N LYS A 22 8.91 10.02 -13.52
CA LYS A 22 9.19 11.45 -13.32
C LYS A 22 10.49 11.84 -14.02
N ASN A 23 10.52 13.05 -14.60
CA ASN A 23 11.73 13.63 -15.20
C ASN A 23 12.45 12.70 -16.20
N GLY A 24 11.70 11.98 -17.04
CA GLY A 24 12.28 11.08 -18.05
C GLY A 24 12.78 9.74 -17.52
N LYS A 25 12.56 9.42 -16.23
CA LYS A 25 13.02 8.17 -15.60
C LYS A 25 11.86 7.42 -14.96
N TYR A 26 12.03 6.10 -14.89
CA TYR A 26 11.15 5.18 -14.17
C TYR A 26 11.81 4.74 -12.86
N TYR A 27 11.01 4.71 -11.80
CA TYR A 27 11.42 4.38 -10.45
C TYR A 27 10.59 3.18 -9.99
N LEU A 28 11.24 2.07 -9.68
CA LEU A 28 10.62 0.89 -9.08
C LEU A 28 10.89 0.92 -7.58
N TYR A 29 9.84 1.03 -6.78
CA TYR A 29 9.88 0.95 -5.32
C TYR A 29 9.52 -0.46 -4.89
N PHE A 30 10.28 -1.01 -3.95
CA PHE A 30 10.11 -2.41 -3.55
C PHE A 30 10.42 -2.59 -2.06
N PRO A 31 9.57 -3.32 -1.32
CA PRO A 31 9.84 -3.72 0.04
C PRO A 31 10.65 -5.02 0.04
N VAL A 32 11.71 -5.06 0.85
CA VAL A 32 12.56 -6.24 1.02
C VAL A 32 13.19 -6.23 2.40
N LYS A 33 13.38 -7.42 2.98
CA LYS A 33 14.09 -7.54 4.25
C LYS A 33 15.58 -7.33 4.03
N ASP A 34 16.21 -6.57 4.93
CA ASP A 34 17.66 -6.50 5.03
C ASP A 34 18.27 -7.81 5.58
N LYS A 35 19.58 -7.80 5.79
CA LYS A 35 20.36 -8.93 6.32
C LYS A 35 20.05 -9.24 7.80
N GLN A 36 19.31 -8.37 8.48
CA GLN A 36 18.87 -8.49 9.87
C GLN A 36 17.38 -8.87 9.98
N ASP A 37 16.76 -9.27 8.86
CA ASP A 37 15.35 -9.67 8.78
C ASP A 37 14.35 -8.51 9.02
N VAL A 38 14.78 -7.26 8.81
CA VAL A 38 13.95 -6.06 8.96
C VAL A 38 13.53 -5.54 7.59
N PHE A 39 12.22 -5.33 7.39
CA PHE A 39 11.70 -4.76 6.15
C PHE A 39 12.05 -3.28 6.01
N HIS A 40 12.57 -2.92 4.83
CA HIS A 40 12.75 -1.54 4.37
C HIS A 40 12.24 -1.43 2.93
N ILE A 41 12.12 -0.19 2.44
CA ILE A 41 11.70 0.10 1.07
C ILE A 41 12.90 0.63 0.29
N GLY A 42 13.23 -0.05 -0.81
CA GLY A 42 14.23 0.37 -1.78
C GLY A 42 13.62 1.11 -2.97
N VAL A 43 14.50 1.73 -3.75
CA VAL A 43 14.18 2.27 -5.07
C VAL A 43 15.23 1.83 -6.09
N ALA A 44 14.78 1.49 -7.29
CA ALA A 44 15.62 1.18 -8.43
C ALA A 44 15.20 2.04 -9.63
N VAL A 45 16.16 2.44 -10.47
CA VAL A 45 15.93 3.42 -11.55
C VAL A 45 16.16 2.79 -12.92
N SER A 46 15.34 3.17 -13.89
CA SER A 46 15.50 2.81 -15.30
C SER A 46 15.14 3.96 -16.24
N ASP A 47 15.64 3.88 -17.46
CA ASP A 47 15.22 4.70 -18.60
C ASP A 47 13.97 4.14 -19.30
N GLN A 48 13.57 2.91 -18.99
CA GLN A 48 12.45 2.23 -19.64
C GLN A 48 11.45 1.72 -18.59
N PRO A 49 10.13 1.72 -18.91
CA PRO A 49 9.12 1.21 -17.99
C PRO A 49 9.29 -0.29 -17.71
N THR A 50 9.89 -1.01 -18.65
CA THR A 50 10.15 -2.46 -18.58
C THR A 50 11.48 -2.80 -17.92
N GLY A 51 12.29 -1.80 -17.53
CA GLY A 51 13.64 -2.01 -17.01
C GLY A 51 14.69 -2.28 -18.11
N PRO A 52 15.87 -2.80 -17.73
CA PRO A 52 16.25 -3.23 -16.38
C PRO A 52 16.33 -2.05 -15.41
N PHE A 53 16.01 -2.31 -14.15
CA PHE A 53 16.11 -1.32 -13.07
C PHE A 53 17.40 -1.53 -12.29
N LYS A 54 18.12 -0.46 -11.99
CA LYS A 54 19.33 -0.48 -11.14
C LYS A 54 18.98 0.00 -9.73
N ALA A 55 19.10 -0.88 -8.74
CA ALA A 55 18.80 -0.57 -7.35
C ALA A 55 19.80 0.43 -6.75
N GLN A 56 19.29 1.32 -5.90
CA GLN A 56 20.14 2.13 -5.03
C GLN A 56 20.87 1.22 -4.02
N PRO A 57 22.11 1.59 -3.61
CA PRO A 57 22.94 0.75 -2.75
C PRO A 57 22.43 0.66 -1.30
N GLN A 58 21.49 1.52 -0.91
CA GLN A 58 20.86 1.59 0.41
C GLN A 58 19.33 1.70 0.26
N PRO A 59 18.54 1.30 1.26
CA PRO A 59 17.12 1.58 1.28
C PRO A 59 16.85 3.09 1.40
N ILE A 60 15.61 3.50 1.14
CA ILE A 60 15.16 4.87 1.39
C ILE A 60 15.34 5.16 2.88
N LYS A 61 16.08 6.23 3.21
CA LYS A 61 16.33 6.62 4.60
C LYS A 61 15.02 6.93 5.31
N GLY A 62 14.81 6.29 6.46
CA GLY A 62 13.58 6.44 7.25
C GLY A 62 12.40 5.60 6.74
N SER A 63 12.58 4.78 5.71
CA SER A 63 11.61 3.75 5.34
C SER A 63 11.66 2.57 6.29
N PHE A 64 10.54 1.86 6.36
CA PHE A 64 10.35 0.66 7.14
C PHE A 64 9.11 -0.06 6.64
N SER A 65 8.90 -1.30 7.07
CA SER A 65 7.72 -2.08 6.68
C SER A 65 7.61 -2.28 5.17
N ILE A 66 6.41 -2.48 4.63
CA ILE A 66 6.16 -3.06 3.31
C ILE A 66 5.24 -2.20 2.43
N ASP A 67 4.90 -2.72 1.26
CA ASP A 67 3.78 -2.28 0.40
C ASP A 67 3.78 -0.79 0.04
N PRO A 68 4.84 -0.27 -0.60
CA PRO A 68 4.85 1.08 -1.15
C PRO A 68 3.81 1.22 -2.26
N ALA A 69 3.06 2.32 -2.23
CA ALA A 69 2.31 2.87 -3.36
C ALA A 69 2.69 4.34 -3.55
N VAL A 70 3.14 4.69 -4.75
CA VAL A 70 3.68 6.00 -5.08
C VAL A 70 2.71 6.77 -5.97
N PHE A 71 2.09 7.77 -5.36
CA PHE A 71 1.08 8.60 -5.99
C PHE A 71 1.65 9.98 -6.32
N THR A 72 1.58 10.37 -7.60
CA THR A 72 1.86 11.75 -8.02
C THR A 72 0.55 12.51 -8.18
N ASP A 73 0.41 13.57 -7.41
CA ASP A 73 -0.78 14.41 -7.39
C ASP A 73 -0.79 15.39 -8.57
N THR A 74 -1.93 16.01 -8.81
CA THR A 74 -2.17 16.96 -9.90
C THR A 74 -1.34 18.23 -9.80
N ASP A 75 -0.76 18.53 -8.63
CA ASP A 75 0.17 19.65 -8.42
C ASP A 75 1.64 19.27 -8.72
N GLY A 76 1.92 18.01 -9.09
CA GLY A 76 3.26 17.48 -9.34
C GLY A 76 4.02 17.00 -8.10
N SER A 77 3.44 17.15 -6.91
CA SER A 77 3.95 16.56 -5.67
C SER A 77 3.79 15.04 -5.73
N THR A 78 4.79 14.30 -5.24
CA THR A 78 4.74 12.84 -5.19
C THR A 78 4.81 12.37 -3.75
N TYR A 79 3.99 11.37 -3.41
CA TYR A 79 3.84 10.81 -2.08
C TYR A 79 3.97 9.31 -2.13
N MET A 80 4.66 8.73 -1.16
CA MET A 80 4.64 7.29 -0.92
C MET A 80 3.72 6.99 0.25
N TYR A 81 2.77 6.10 0.02
CA TYR A 81 1.98 5.42 1.04
C TYR A 81 2.57 4.05 1.28
N PHE A 82 2.71 3.62 2.53
CA PHE A 82 3.30 2.32 2.82
C PHE A 82 2.91 1.81 4.21
N GLY A 83 3.22 0.54 4.45
CA GLY A 83 3.05 -0.13 5.72
C GLY A 83 2.23 -1.41 5.60
N GLY A 84 2.56 -2.37 6.46
CA GLY A 84 1.74 -3.55 6.68
C GLY A 84 1.97 -4.12 8.07
N ILE A 85 0.90 -4.43 8.80
CA ILE A 85 0.99 -5.05 10.12
C ILE A 85 1.36 -6.53 9.99
N TRP A 86 1.39 -7.26 11.10
CA TRP A 86 1.73 -8.67 11.14
C TRP A 86 3.12 -8.95 10.53
N GLY A 87 3.17 -9.74 9.45
CA GLY A 87 4.40 -10.07 8.73
C GLY A 87 5.11 -8.87 8.13
N GLY A 88 4.39 -7.77 7.86
CA GLY A 88 4.95 -6.51 7.36
C GLY A 88 5.66 -5.66 8.41
N GLN A 89 5.58 -6.05 9.69
CA GLN A 89 6.34 -5.47 10.81
C GLN A 89 5.99 -4.02 11.20
N LEU A 90 4.96 -3.38 10.63
CA LEU A 90 4.58 -1.99 10.96
C LEU A 90 4.39 -1.76 12.47
N GLN A 91 3.77 -2.72 13.15
CA GLN A 91 3.52 -2.68 14.60
C GLN A 91 4.79 -2.62 15.45
N ARG A 92 5.93 -3.06 14.90
CA ARG A 92 7.24 -3.03 15.57
C ARG A 92 7.94 -1.68 15.46
N TRP A 93 7.33 -0.72 14.77
CA TRP A 93 7.87 0.64 14.59
C TRP A 93 7.04 1.71 15.30
N SER A 94 6.03 1.33 16.09
CA SER A 94 5.13 2.27 16.77
C SER A 94 5.84 3.22 17.74
N ALA A 95 6.98 2.81 18.30
CA ALA A 95 7.82 3.63 19.17
C ALA A 95 8.86 4.49 18.43
N GLY A 96 8.80 4.57 17.09
CA GLY A 96 9.75 5.31 16.25
C GLY A 96 11.10 4.61 16.04
N LYS A 97 11.28 3.39 16.56
CA LYS A 97 12.43 2.51 16.35
C LYS A 97 11.96 1.06 16.21
N TYR A 98 12.75 0.23 15.54
CA TYR A 98 12.42 -1.18 15.37
C TYR A 98 12.54 -1.98 16.66
N GLU A 99 11.44 -2.62 17.07
CA GLU A 99 11.38 -3.53 18.20
C GLU A 99 11.44 -4.99 17.70
N ALA A 100 12.65 -5.58 17.64
CA ALA A 100 12.87 -6.93 17.12
C ALA A 100 12.02 -8.03 17.80
N ASN A 101 11.81 -7.90 19.11
CA ASN A 101 10.97 -8.79 19.92
C ASN A 101 9.55 -8.23 20.15
N GLY A 102 9.16 -7.20 19.40
CA GLY A 102 7.84 -6.61 19.45
C GLY A 102 6.74 -7.53 18.90
N SER A 103 5.51 -7.02 18.98
CA SER A 103 4.29 -7.74 18.58
C SER A 103 4.40 -8.39 17.20
N LYS A 104 3.73 -9.54 17.04
CA LYS A 104 3.62 -10.29 15.77
C LYS A 104 2.39 -9.93 14.97
N THR A 105 1.46 -9.16 15.55
CA THR A 105 0.17 -8.81 14.96
C THR A 105 0.06 -7.30 14.82
N ASP A 106 -0.41 -6.62 15.87
CA ASP A 106 -0.69 -5.19 15.92
C ASP A 106 -0.28 -4.64 17.31
N LEU A 107 -0.97 -3.62 17.83
CA LEU A 107 -0.70 -3.03 19.14
C LEU A 107 -1.21 -3.88 20.32
N ASN A 108 -2.04 -4.91 20.08
CA ASN A 108 -2.74 -5.69 21.11
C ASN A 108 -3.53 -4.81 22.11
N GLN A 109 -4.17 -3.77 21.57
CA GLN A 109 -4.93 -2.77 22.32
C GLN A 109 -6.21 -2.43 21.53
N ASP A 110 -7.17 -3.35 21.56
CA ASP A 110 -8.34 -3.32 20.68
C ASP A 110 -9.26 -2.12 20.91
N ASP A 111 -9.22 -1.52 22.10
CA ASP A 111 -9.95 -0.31 22.48
C ASP A 111 -9.23 1.00 22.09
N LYS A 112 -8.01 0.92 21.56
CA LYS A 112 -7.21 2.06 21.11
C LYS A 112 -7.25 2.20 19.59
N PRO A 113 -6.91 3.38 19.05
CA PRO A 113 -6.78 3.56 17.61
C PRO A 113 -5.86 2.50 16.98
N ALA A 114 -6.30 1.92 15.87
CA ALA A 114 -5.49 1.02 15.07
C ALA A 114 -4.29 1.74 14.46
N LEU A 115 -3.27 0.96 14.11
CA LEU A 115 -2.19 1.45 13.25
C LEU A 115 -2.77 1.88 11.89
N SER A 116 -2.27 3.00 11.38
CA SER A 116 -2.67 3.55 10.08
C SER A 116 -1.58 3.35 9.05
N VAL A 117 -1.95 3.51 7.78
CA VAL A 117 -0.99 3.66 6.68
C VAL A 117 -0.01 4.79 6.97
N LYS A 118 1.24 4.66 6.55
CA LYS A 118 2.23 5.73 6.59
C LYS A 118 2.23 6.49 5.27
N VAL A 119 2.43 7.79 5.33
CA VAL A 119 2.57 8.66 4.16
C VAL A 119 3.77 9.59 4.31
N ALA A 120 4.55 9.73 3.25
CA ALA A 120 5.65 10.69 3.16
C ALA A 120 5.76 11.28 1.76
N LYS A 121 5.90 12.60 1.66
CA LYS A 121 6.28 13.26 0.41
C LYS A 121 7.67 12.81 -0.02
N LEU A 122 7.85 12.51 -1.30
CA LEU A 122 9.15 12.23 -1.91
C LEU A 122 9.83 13.53 -2.34
N THR A 123 11.16 13.53 -2.29
CA THR A 123 11.98 14.60 -2.86
C THR A 123 11.82 14.66 -4.38
N GLY A 124 12.19 15.79 -5.00
CA GLY A 124 12.09 15.96 -6.45
C GLY A 124 12.93 14.98 -7.28
N ASN A 125 13.96 14.36 -6.68
CA ASN A 125 14.78 13.33 -7.33
C ASN A 125 14.18 11.92 -7.21
N MET A 126 13.10 11.75 -6.45
CA MET A 126 12.33 10.50 -6.26
C MET A 126 13.08 9.40 -5.49
N LEU A 127 14.22 9.69 -4.87
CA LEU A 127 15.06 8.69 -4.19
C LEU A 127 14.91 8.67 -2.67
N GLU A 128 14.31 9.71 -2.09
CA GLU A 128 14.29 9.94 -0.65
C GLU A 128 12.95 10.53 -0.21
N PHE A 129 12.63 10.37 1.07
CA PHE A 129 11.55 11.15 1.68
C PHE A 129 11.99 12.60 1.91
N ALA A 130 11.13 13.54 1.57
CA ALA A 130 11.30 14.97 1.84
C ALA A 130 10.91 15.36 3.27
N GLU A 131 10.35 14.41 4.04
CA GLU A 131 9.86 14.60 5.40
C GLU A 131 9.85 13.27 6.15
N THR A 132 9.73 13.33 7.49
CA THR A 132 9.46 12.12 8.29
C THR A 132 8.09 11.56 7.94
N PRO A 133 7.94 10.23 7.73
CA PRO A 133 6.64 9.61 7.51
C PRO A 133 5.63 9.92 8.61
N LYS A 134 4.38 10.18 8.22
CA LYS A 134 3.25 10.52 9.09
C LYS A 134 2.15 9.48 8.97
N ASP A 135 1.25 9.43 9.93
CA ASP A 135 0.05 8.59 9.85
C ASP A 135 -1.01 9.21 8.93
N GLY A 136 -1.43 8.44 7.91
CA GLY A 136 -2.64 8.70 7.15
C GLY A 136 -3.85 8.16 7.91
N VAL A 137 -4.25 8.85 8.99
CA VAL A 137 -5.26 8.36 9.95
C VAL A 137 -6.59 8.07 9.25
N ILE A 138 -7.14 6.88 9.50
CA ILE A 138 -8.46 6.47 9.02
C ILE A 138 -9.48 6.64 10.15
N VAL A 139 -10.57 7.34 9.86
CA VAL A 139 -11.62 7.67 10.83
C VAL A 139 -12.99 7.14 10.38
N ASP A 140 -13.88 6.92 11.34
CA ASP A 140 -15.29 6.63 11.08
C ASP A 140 -16.06 7.87 10.61
N LYS A 141 -17.36 7.71 10.31
CA LYS A 141 -18.26 8.80 9.87
C LYS A 141 -18.41 9.95 10.88
N ASN A 142 -18.05 9.72 12.15
CA ASN A 142 -18.09 10.71 13.22
C ASN A 142 -16.72 11.36 13.46
N GLY A 143 -15.71 11.04 12.65
CA GLY A 143 -14.34 11.55 12.78
C GLY A 143 -13.51 10.88 13.87
N LYS A 144 -13.95 9.73 14.43
CA LYS A 144 -13.17 8.97 15.42
C LYS A 144 -12.23 7.99 14.72
N PRO A 145 -10.94 7.87 15.11
CA PRO A 145 -10.06 6.85 14.54
C PRO A 145 -10.65 5.44 14.65
N LEU A 146 -10.45 4.63 13.61
CA LEU A 146 -10.80 3.20 13.68
C LEU A 146 -9.97 2.52 14.77
N LEU A 147 -10.57 1.56 15.46
CA LEU A 147 -9.96 0.91 16.62
C LEU A 147 -9.22 -0.37 16.24
N GLY A 148 -8.28 -0.81 17.08
CA GLY A 148 -7.48 -2.02 16.87
C GLY A 148 -8.35 -3.26 16.62
N GLY A 149 -9.41 -3.44 17.43
CA GLY A 149 -10.32 -4.59 17.32
C GLY A 149 -11.32 -4.52 16.17
N ASP A 150 -11.30 -3.47 15.36
CA ASP A 150 -12.22 -3.25 14.24
C ASP A 150 -11.68 -3.86 12.94
N HIS A 151 -11.45 -5.17 12.94
CA HIS A 151 -10.71 -5.87 11.88
C HIS A 151 -11.37 -5.80 10.51
N ASP A 152 -12.70 -5.59 10.44
CA ASP A 152 -13.43 -5.42 9.18
C ASP A 152 -13.11 -4.10 8.48
N ARG A 153 -12.55 -3.12 9.20
CA ARG A 153 -12.34 -1.76 8.68
C ARG A 153 -10.92 -1.26 8.84
N ARG A 154 -10.19 -1.68 9.88
CA ARG A 154 -8.84 -1.19 10.18
C ARG A 154 -7.82 -1.62 9.13
N PHE A 155 -6.85 -0.76 8.89
CA PHE A 155 -5.77 -0.98 7.94
C PHE A 155 -4.96 -2.24 8.28
N PHE A 156 -4.66 -3.06 7.27
CA PHE A 156 -3.75 -4.19 7.42
C PHE A 156 -2.49 -4.04 6.57
N GLU A 157 -2.63 -3.95 5.24
CA GLU A 157 -1.53 -3.83 4.27
C GLU A 157 -2.04 -3.31 2.91
N GLY A 158 -1.16 -3.24 1.90
CA GLY A 158 -1.54 -2.99 0.51
C GLY A 158 -2.26 -1.67 0.26
N SER A 159 -1.71 -0.57 0.80
CA SER A 159 -2.27 0.76 0.55
C SER A 159 -2.17 1.15 -0.92
N TRP A 160 -3.19 1.80 -1.46
CA TRP A 160 -3.19 2.40 -2.78
C TRP A 160 -3.94 3.74 -2.75
N MET A 161 -3.46 4.71 -3.52
CA MET A 161 -4.03 6.06 -3.58
C MET A 161 -4.39 6.44 -5.01
N HIS A 162 -5.63 6.90 -5.21
CA HIS A 162 -6.05 7.56 -6.46
C HIS A 162 -6.92 8.78 -6.16
N LYS A 163 -7.10 9.66 -7.16
CA LYS A 163 -8.02 10.79 -7.06
C LYS A 163 -9.24 10.60 -7.95
N PHE A 164 -10.41 10.96 -7.43
CA PHE A 164 -11.66 11.00 -8.19
C PHE A 164 -12.45 12.23 -7.74
N ASN A 165 -12.94 13.04 -8.69
CA ASN A 165 -13.67 14.30 -8.43
C ASN A 165 -13.02 15.21 -7.37
N GLY A 166 -11.69 15.36 -7.44
CA GLY A 166 -10.92 16.23 -6.54
C GLY A 166 -10.73 15.70 -5.12
N LYS A 167 -11.20 14.48 -4.81
CA LYS A 167 -11.00 13.81 -3.52
C LYS A 167 -9.92 12.74 -3.61
N TYR A 168 -9.33 12.41 -2.46
CA TYR A 168 -8.27 11.41 -2.32
C TYR A 168 -8.88 10.11 -1.78
N TYR A 169 -8.69 9.01 -2.50
CA TYR A 169 -9.20 7.70 -2.15
C TYR A 169 -8.06 6.83 -1.66
N LEU A 170 -7.96 6.70 -0.34
CA LEU A 170 -7.09 5.70 0.27
C LEU A 170 -7.82 4.37 0.24
N THR A 171 -7.25 3.40 -0.46
CA THR A 171 -7.76 2.03 -0.54
C THR A 171 -6.74 1.06 0.03
N TYR A 172 -7.17 -0.03 0.64
CA TYR A 172 -6.27 -0.94 1.37
C TYR A 172 -6.90 -2.31 1.62
N SER A 173 -6.05 -3.29 1.94
CA SER A 173 -6.46 -4.60 2.41
C SER A 173 -6.74 -4.59 3.91
N THR A 174 -7.78 -5.31 4.35
CA THR A 174 -8.08 -5.53 5.76
C THR A 174 -7.46 -6.81 6.32
N GLY A 175 -6.76 -7.57 5.48
CA GLY A 175 -5.95 -8.73 5.87
C GLY A 175 -6.76 -9.93 6.30
N ASP A 176 -6.87 -10.17 7.61
CA ASP A 176 -7.54 -11.33 8.20
C ASP A 176 -9.06 -11.36 8.00
N THR A 177 -9.66 -10.25 7.57
CA THR A 177 -11.07 -10.19 7.12
C THR A 177 -11.21 -10.17 5.59
N HIS A 178 -10.07 -10.16 4.88
CA HIS A 178 -9.96 -10.42 3.44
C HIS A 178 -10.68 -9.44 2.50
N PHE A 179 -11.11 -8.27 2.98
CA PHE A 179 -11.75 -7.25 2.15
C PHE A 179 -10.71 -6.30 1.56
N LEU A 180 -11.08 -5.68 0.43
CA LEU A 180 -10.53 -4.38 0.09
C LEU A 180 -11.51 -3.30 0.54
N ALA A 181 -10.98 -2.33 1.28
CA ALA A 181 -11.73 -1.22 1.85
C ALA A 181 -11.22 0.12 1.33
N TYR A 182 -12.06 1.16 1.43
CA TYR A 182 -11.68 2.50 1.04
C TYR A 182 -12.16 3.57 2.02
N ALA A 183 -11.37 4.64 2.09
CA ALA A 183 -11.61 5.84 2.86
C ALA A 183 -11.29 7.07 2.01
N ILE A 184 -12.08 8.14 2.19
CA ILE A 184 -11.98 9.35 1.37
C ILE A 184 -11.47 10.52 2.22
N GLY A 185 -10.53 11.28 1.67
CA GLY A 185 -9.95 12.48 2.28
C GLY A 185 -9.95 13.68 1.33
N ASN A 186 -9.63 14.85 1.88
CA ASN A 186 -9.48 16.11 1.14
C ASN A 186 -8.01 16.50 0.90
N SER A 187 -7.07 15.70 1.39
CA SER A 187 -5.63 15.93 1.27
C SER A 187 -4.92 14.59 1.10
N PRO A 188 -3.68 14.57 0.55
CA PRO A 188 -2.87 13.36 0.50
C PRO A 188 -2.47 12.84 1.90
N TYR A 189 -2.63 13.64 2.95
CA TYR A 189 -2.30 13.23 4.33
C TYR A 189 -3.52 12.77 5.14
N GLY A 190 -4.72 12.86 4.57
CA GLY A 190 -5.96 12.62 5.31
C GLY A 190 -6.33 13.77 6.26
N PRO A 191 -7.04 13.48 7.37
CA PRO A 191 -7.57 12.16 7.73
C PRO A 191 -8.52 11.63 6.63
N PHE A 192 -8.66 10.31 6.55
CA PHE A 192 -9.50 9.64 5.56
C PHE A 192 -10.73 9.04 6.25
N THR A 193 -11.93 9.44 5.84
CA THR A 193 -13.18 8.90 6.39
C THR A 193 -13.55 7.61 5.68
N TYR A 194 -13.60 6.50 6.41
CA TYR A 194 -14.01 5.18 5.92
C TYR A 194 -15.37 5.23 5.24
N GLN A 195 -15.48 4.61 4.06
CA GLN A 195 -16.71 4.59 3.25
C GLN A 195 -17.30 3.20 3.08
N GLY A 196 -16.48 2.14 3.14
CA GLY A 196 -16.96 0.77 2.98
C GLY A 196 -15.92 -0.16 2.39
N THR A 197 -16.36 -1.38 2.08
CA THR A 197 -15.61 -2.34 1.27
C THR A 197 -16.01 -2.22 -0.20
N PHE A 198 -15.08 -2.50 -1.11
CA PHE A 198 -15.32 -2.43 -2.55
C PHE A 198 -14.91 -3.69 -3.32
N LEU A 199 -14.18 -4.62 -2.69
CA LEU A 199 -13.99 -5.99 -3.18
C LEU A 199 -14.25 -6.97 -2.03
N LYS A 200 -15.13 -7.95 -2.28
CA LYS A 200 -15.35 -9.09 -1.37
C LYS A 200 -14.14 -10.05 -1.35
N PRO A 201 -14.04 -10.95 -0.37
CA PRO A 201 -12.95 -11.92 -0.31
C PRO A 201 -12.81 -12.74 -1.59
N VAL A 202 -11.56 -12.87 -2.04
CA VAL A 202 -11.16 -13.70 -3.18
C VAL A 202 -10.81 -15.12 -2.72
N GLN A 203 -10.48 -16.02 -3.66
CA GLN A 203 -9.92 -17.31 -3.29
C GLN A 203 -8.47 -17.16 -2.85
N GLY A 204 -8.17 -17.57 -1.62
CA GLY A 204 -6.85 -17.45 -0.98
C GLY A 204 -6.88 -16.44 0.16
N TRP A 205 -5.81 -16.39 0.94
CA TRP A 205 -5.75 -15.58 2.18
C TRP A 205 -5.48 -14.09 1.92
N THR A 206 -4.53 -13.78 1.04
CA THR A 206 -4.17 -12.38 0.75
C THR A 206 -5.11 -11.78 -0.29
N THR A 207 -5.60 -10.57 -0.04
CA THR A 207 -6.17 -9.68 -1.06
C THR A 207 -5.28 -8.43 -1.18
N HIS A 208 -5.01 -7.97 -2.40
CA HIS A 208 -4.16 -6.83 -2.71
C HIS A 208 -4.55 -6.28 -4.09
N HIS A 209 -4.33 -4.99 -4.34
CA HIS A 209 -4.84 -4.36 -5.54
C HIS A 209 -4.10 -3.10 -5.98
N SER A 210 -4.50 -2.61 -7.16
CA SER A 210 -4.33 -1.22 -7.58
C SER A 210 -5.55 -0.75 -8.38
N ILE A 211 -5.78 0.56 -8.40
CA ILE A 211 -6.87 1.19 -9.14
C ILE A 211 -6.26 2.21 -10.12
N ILE A 212 -6.53 2.04 -11.40
CA ILE A 212 -6.06 2.96 -12.44
C ILE A 212 -7.22 3.42 -13.33
N GLU A 213 -7.09 4.63 -13.86
CA GLU A 213 -7.91 5.10 -14.97
C GLU A 213 -7.15 4.84 -16.28
N PHE A 214 -7.83 4.25 -17.26
CA PHE A 214 -7.30 4.03 -18.60
C PHE A 214 -8.40 4.26 -19.64
N ASN A 215 -8.15 5.16 -20.61
CA ASN A 215 -9.11 5.53 -21.65
C ASN A 215 -10.51 5.90 -21.12
N GLY A 216 -10.57 6.67 -20.03
CA GLY A 216 -11.82 7.15 -19.42
C GLY A 216 -12.61 6.10 -18.64
N LYS A 217 -12.01 4.93 -18.39
CA LYS A 217 -12.59 3.86 -17.56
C LYS A 217 -11.68 3.57 -16.37
N TRP A 218 -12.29 3.23 -15.25
CA TRP A 218 -11.58 2.83 -14.04
C TRP A 218 -11.48 1.31 -14.00
N TYR A 219 -10.31 0.82 -13.59
CA TYR A 219 -10.01 -0.60 -13.50
C TYR A 219 -9.44 -0.94 -12.14
N LEU A 220 -9.95 -2.04 -11.58
CA LEU A 220 -9.38 -2.70 -10.42
C LEU A 220 -8.50 -3.86 -10.88
N PHE A 221 -7.20 -3.76 -10.63
CA PHE A 221 -6.29 -4.91 -10.70
C PHE A 221 -6.22 -5.56 -9.33
N TYR A 222 -6.35 -6.88 -9.27
CA TYR A 222 -6.31 -7.65 -8.03
C TYR A 222 -5.71 -9.04 -8.29
N HIS A 223 -5.61 -9.91 -7.29
CA HIS A 223 -5.19 -11.29 -7.49
C HIS A 223 -6.10 -12.28 -6.78
N ASP A 224 -5.99 -13.55 -7.15
CA ASP A 224 -6.48 -14.68 -6.36
C ASP A 224 -5.55 -15.90 -6.53
N THR A 225 -6.03 -17.06 -6.10
CA THR A 225 -5.33 -18.34 -6.21
C THR A 225 -6.08 -19.38 -7.06
N GLN A 226 -7.03 -18.97 -7.90
CA GLN A 226 -7.84 -19.91 -8.68
C GLN A 226 -7.03 -20.82 -9.59
N LEU A 227 -5.87 -20.35 -10.10
CA LEU A 227 -5.01 -21.19 -10.94
C LEU A 227 -4.20 -22.23 -10.17
N SER A 228 -3.95 -22.02 -8.87
CA SER A 228 -2.96 -22.83 -8.12
C SER A 228 -3.53 -23.53 -6.89
N ASN A 229 -4.63 -23.02 -6.33
CA ASN A 229 -5.16 -23.35 -5.00
C ASN A 229 -4.14 -23.21 -3.86
N LYS A 230 -3.11 -22.36 -4.02
CA LYS A 230 -2.03 -22.16 -3.03
C LYS A 230 -1.81 -20.68 -2.75
N ASN A 231 -1.94 -20.26 -1.48
CA ASN A 231 -1.82 -18.87 -1.04
C ASN A 231 -0.59 -18.10 -1.55
N HIS A 232 0.55 -18.77 -1.70
CA HIS A 232 1.80 -18.14 -2.15
C HIS A 232 2.03 -18.18 -3.67
N LEU A 233 1.15 -18.85 -4.45
CA LEU A 233 1.20 -18.90 -5.92
C LEU A 233 -0.06 -18.25 -6.47
N ARG A 234 -0.01 -16.96 -6.75
CA ARG A 234 -1.19 -16.15 -7.11
C ARG A 234 -1.22 -15.84 -8.61
N ASN A 235 -2.35 -15.36 -9.09
CA ASN A 235 -2.53 -14.85 -10.45
C ASN A 235 -3.27 -13.50 -10.42
N VAL A 236 -2.80 -12.54 -11.21
CA VAL A 236 -3.42 -11.22 -11.33
C VAL A 236 -4.66 -11.30 -12.23
N LYS A 237 -5.68 -10.51 -11.90
CA LYS A 237 -6.93 -10.31 -12.61
C LYS A 237 -7.23 -8.82 -12.73
N VAL A 238 -8.16 -8.48 -13.61
CA VAL A 238 -8.65 -7.11 -13.79
C VAL A 238 -10.16 -7.13 -13.99
N THR A 239 -10.85 -6.12 -13.45
CA THR A 239 -12.26 -5.85 -13.72
C THR A 239 -12.51 -4.35 -13.78
N GLU A 240 -13.60 -3.93 -14.42
CA GLU A 240 -14.00 -2.52 -14.43
C GLU A 240 -14.46 -2.11 -13.03
N LEU A 241 -13.98 -0.96 -12.56
CA LEU A 241 -14.39 -0.34 -11.30
C LEU A 241 -15.35 0.81 -11.61
N GLN A 242 -16.41 0.96 -10.82
CA GLN A 242 -17.41 2.00 -11.03
C GLN A 242 -17.49 2.90 -9.80
N HIS A 243 -17.22 4.19 -10.00
CA HIS A 243 -17.58 5.25 -9.05
C HIS A 243 -19.01 5.69 -9.30
N ASN A 244 -19.80 5.74 -8.24
CA ASN A 244 -21.13 6.33 -8.24
C ASN A 244 -21.02 7.88 -8.29
N ALA A 245 -22.13 8.54 -8.63
CA ALA A 245 -22.19 9.99 -8.71
C ALA A 245 -21.87 10.71 -7.38
N ASP A 246 -22.16 10.07 -6.24
CA ASP A 246 -21.84 10.56 -4.90
C ASP A 246 -20.37 10.33 -4.49
N GLY A 247 -19.58 9.69 -5.36
CA GLY A 247 -18.18 9.35 -5.12
C GLY A 247 -17.97 8.00 -4.43
N SER A 248 -19.02 7.28 -4.03
CA SER A 248 -18.86 5.92 -3.50
C SER A 248 -18.39 4.94 -4.60
N ILE A 249 -17.73 3.85 -4.21
CA ILE A 249 -17.31 2.78 -5.13
C ILE A 249 -18.33 1.64 -5.07
N LYS A 250 -18.78 1.16 -6.22
CA LYS A 250 -19.66 -0.02 -6.30
C LYS A 250 -18.93 -1.27 -5.82
N LEU A 251 -19.56 -2.04 -4.93
CA LEU A 251 -19.02 -3.30 -4.42
C LEU A 251 -18.88 -4.33 -5.55
N ILE A 252 -17.70 -4.96 -5.62
CA ILE A 252 -17.38 -6.04 -6.55
C ILE A 252 -17.39 -7.37 -5.81
N ASP A 253 -18.08 -8.35 -6.37
CA ASP A 253 -17.99 -9.76 -5.97
C ASP A 253 -17.10 -10.49 -7.00
N PRO A 254 -15.94 -11.05 -6.61
CA PRO A 254 -14.99 -11.62 -7.56
C PRO A 254 -15.49 -12.89 -8.25
N PHE A 255 -16.67 -13.41 -7.88
CA PHE A 255 -17.25 -14.64 -8.42
C PHE A 255 -18.60 -14.44 -9.11
N ILE A 256 -19.05 -13.19 -9.28
CA ILE A 256 -20.33 -12.86 -9.92
C ILE A 256 -20.07 -11.76 -10.96
N GLU A 257 -20.62 -11.93 -12.17
CA GLU A 257 -20.60 -10.94 -13.26
C GLU A 257 -21.67 -9.85 -13.09
#